data_AF-A0A956GWW4-F1
#
_entry.id   AF-A0A956GWW4-F1
#
_cell.length_a   1.000
_cell.length_b   1.000
_cell.length_c   1.000
_cell.angle_alpha   90.00
_cell.angle_beta   90.00
_cell.angle_gamma   90.00
#
_symmetry.space_group_name_H-M   'P 1'
#
loop_
_entity.id
_entity.type
_entity.pdbx_description
1 polymer ?
#
loop_
_entity_poly.entity_id
_entity_poly.type
_entity_poly.pdbx_seq_one_letter_code
_entity_poly.pdbx_strand_id
1 'polypeptide(L)'
;MSDPYRTATLRCPACQDTLLRSFLHRLICDRCHGLQIQPDDLMGQIGTGDLVDLVDREATTRVCPRCPQPLTACALRVGDVDLGHGFARCPRHGLWLDGGQLEHVLETIARHGHMGVGGRGKW
;
A
#
# COMPACT_ATOMS: atom_id res chain seq x y z
N MET A 1 3.91 -29.05 -20.09
CA MET A 1 3.51 -27.72 -20.62
C MET A 1 2.99 -26.91 -19.44
N SER A 2 3.84 -26.04 -18.89
CA SER A 2 3.48 -25.18 -17.75
C SER A 2 2.57 -24.08 -18.27
N ASP A 3 1.38 -23.99 -17.70
CA ASP A 3 0.38 -22.97 -18.03
C ASP A 3 0.99 -21.56 -17.80
N PRO A 4 1.15 -20.73 -18.85
CA PRO A 4 1.76 -19.41 -18.73
C PRO A 4 0.89 -18.42 -17.95
N TYR A 5 -0.36 -18.81 -17.62
CA TYR A 5 -1.29 -18.02 -16.82
C TYR A 5 -1.46 -18.56 -15.39
N ARG A 6 -0.58 -19.45 -14.91
CA ARG A 6 -0.59 -19.90 -13.50
C ARG A 6 -0.39 -18.70 -12.56
N THR A 7 -1.52 -18.16 -12.16
CA THR A 7 -1.79 -17.29 -11.02
C THR A 7 -0.84 -17.65 -9.90
N ALA A 8 -0.01 -16.69 -9.50
CA ALA A 8 0.99 -16.93 -8.48
C ALA A 8 0.33 -17.57 -7.24
N THR A 9 0.89 -18.67 -6.72
CA THR A 9 0.36 -19.39 -5.54
C THR A 9 0.61 -18.63 -4.24
N LEU A 10 0.58 -17.31 -4.30
CA LEU A 10 0.88 -16.43 -3.19
C LEU A 10 -0.36 -16.32 -2.34
N ARG A 11 -0.18 -16.45 -1.03
CA ARG A 11 -1.27 -16.39 -0.06
C ARG A 11 -1.40 -14.99 0.50
N CYS A 12 -2.63 -14.59 0.75
CA CYS A 12 -2.89 -13.33 1.43
C CYS A 12 -2.27 -13.36 2.84
N PRO A 13 -1.44 -12.39 3.23
CA PRO A 13 -0.88 -12.31 4.58
C PRO A 13 -1.93 -12.08 5.67
N ALA A 14 -3.09 -11.51 5.32
CA ALA A 14 -4.19 -11.29 6.24
C ALA A 14 -5.15 -12.49 6.32
N CYS A 15 -5.56 -13.06 5.18
CA CYS A 15 -6.53 -14.16 5.15
C CYS A 15 -5.90 -15.55 5.30
N GLN A 16 -4.64 -15.71 4.89
CA GLN A 16 -3.84 -16.96 4.86
C GLN A 16 -4.37 -18.08 3.93
N ASP A 17 -5.69 -18.27 3.88
CA ASP A 17 -6.35 -19.32 3.10
C ASP A 17 -6.67 -18.90 1.66
N THR A 18 -6.59 -17.60 1.37
CA THR A 18 -6.99 -17.01 0.08
C THR A 18 -5.77 -16.77 -0.81
N LEU A 19 -5.89 -17.14 -2.09
CA LEU A 19 -4.87 -16.88 -3.11
C LEU A 19 -4.96 -15.43 -3.61
N LEU A 20 -3.80 -14.85 -3.90
CA LEU A 20 -3.69 -13.51 -4.44
C LEU A 20 -3.79 -13.52 -5.96
N ARG A 21 -4.53 -12.55 -6.49
CA ARG A 21 -4.58 -12.25 -7.91
C ARG A 21 -3.51 -11.22 -8.25
N SER A 22 -2.75 -11.48 -9.32
CA SER A 22 -1.83 -10.48 -9.87
C SER A 22 -2.60 -9.48 -10.73
N PHE A 23 -2.32 -8.19 -10.56
CA PHE A 23 -2.82 -7.13 -11.42
C PHE A 23 -1.71 -6.11 -11.67
N LEU A 24 -1.16 -6.10 -12.89
CA LEU A 24 0.08 -5.39 -13.22
C LEU A 24 1.20 -5.79 -12.24
N HIS A 25 1.82 -4.83 -11.55
CA HIS A 25 2.87 -5.06 -10.55
C HIS A 25 2.34 -5.27 -9.13
N ARG A 26 1.01 -5.35 -8.96
CA ARG A 26 0.33 -5.43 -7.67
C ARG A 26 -0.22 -6.83 -7.40
N LEU A 27 -0.38 -7.15 -6.12
CA LEU A 27 -1.12 -8.36 -5.69
C LEU A 27 -2.38 -7.92 -4.96
N ILE A 28 -3.51 -8.54 -5.29
CA ILE A 28 -4.82 -8.21 -4.75
C ILE A 28 -5.42 -9.47 -4.11
N CYS A 29 -5.93 -9.33 -2.89
CA CYS A 29 -6.76 -10.36 -2.27
C CYS A 29 -8.23 -10.10 -2.61
N ASP A 30 -8.88 -10.98 -3.36
CA ASP A 30 -10.29 -10.78 -3.72
C ASP A 30 -11.26 -11.05 -2.53
N ARG A 31 -10.77 -11.50 -1.37
CA ARG A 31 -11.57 -11.71 -0.15
C ARG A 31 -11.56 -10.51 0.81
N CYS A 32 -10.38 -10.04 1.19
CA CYS A 32 -10.23 -8.91 2.11
C CYS A 32 -9.93 -7.60 1.40
N HIS A 33 -9.79 -7.60 0.07
CA HIS A 33 -9.40 -6.46 -0.75
C HIS A 33 -8.04 -5.85 -0.38
N GLY A 34 -7.20 -6.62 0.34
CA GLY A 34 -5.83 -6.21 0.63
C GLY A 34 -4.96 -6.15 -0.62
N LEU A 35 -4.01 -5.23 -0.63
CA LEU A 35 -3.21 -4.86 -1.78
C LEU A 35 -1.72 -4.86 -1.43
N GLN A 36 -0.90 -5.54 -2.23
CA GLN A 36 0.54 -5.31 -2.28
C GLN A 36 0.88 -4.30 -3.38
N ILE A 37 1.54 -3.20 -3.03
CA ILE A 37 1.95 -2.13 -3.96
C ILE A 37 3.41 -1.70 -3.68
N GLN A 38 4.13 -1.28 -4.72
CA GLN A 38 5.45 -0.67 -4.52
C GLN A 38 5.32 0.73 -3.89
N PRO A 39 6.32 1.18 -3.09
CA PRO A 39 6.34 2.54 -2.57
C PRO A 39 6.24 3.59 -3.69
N ASP A 40 6.96 3.39 -4.79
CA ASP A 40 6.94 4.32 -5.94
C ASP A 40 5.58 4.40 -6.61
N ASP A 41 4.90 3.26 -6.75
CA ASP A 41 3.53 3.21 -7.27
C ASP A 41 2.57 3.96 -6.34
N LEU A 42 2.70 3.80 -5.01
CA LEU A 42 1.90 4.52 -4.02
C LEU A 42 2.14 6.03 -4.11
N MET A 43 3.40 6.46 -4.16
CA MET A 43 3.77 7.87 -4.34
C MET A 43 3.18 8.44 -5.64
N GLY A 44 3.21 7.68 -6.73
CA GLY A 44 2.60 8.05 -8.00
C GLY A 44 1.07 8.20 -7.94
N GLN A 45 0.38 7.46 -7.05
CA GLN A 45 -1.07 7.63 -6.83
C GLN A 45 -1.40 8.84 -5.94
N ILE A 46 -0.52 9.20 -5.01
CA ILE A 46 -0.71 10.31 -4.07
C ILE A 46 -0.57 11.67 -4.76
N GLY A 47 0.33 11.78 -5.74
CA GLY A 47 0.61 13.02 -6.46
C GLY A 47 1.92 13.65 -5.99
N THR A 48 2.73 14.07 -6.95
CA THR A 48 4.18 14.34 -6.88
C THR A 48 4.61 15.60 -6.11
N GLY A 49 3.76 16.13 -5.23
CA GLY A 49 4.07 17.35 -4.46
C GLY A 49 4.63 17.09 -3.06
N ASP A 50 4.14 16.04 -2.40
CA ASP A 50 4.37 15.84 -0.98
C ASP A 50 5.40 14.75 -0.71
N LEU A 51 6.23 14.98 0.31
CA LEU A 51 7.18 13.99 0.80
C LEU A 51 6.42 12.85 1.46
N VAL A 52 6.62 11.64 0.96
CA VAL A 52 6.09 10.41 1.56
C VAL A 52 7.16 9.79 2.45
N ASP A 53 6.86 9.65 3.74
CA ASP A 53 7.71 8.98 4.72
C ASP A 53 7.08 7.68 5.19
N LEU A 54 7.90 6.63 5.23
CA LEU A 54 7.54 5.27 5.61
C LEU A 54 8.36 4.89 6.83
N VAL A 55 7.72 4.96 7.99
CA VAL A 55 8.39 4.71 9.28
C VAL A 55 8.10 3.28 9.70
N ASP A 56 9.11 2.43 9.54
CA ASP A 56 9.08 1.05 10.02
C ASP A 56 9.05 1.02 11.55
N ARG A 57 8.24 0.11 12.10
CA ARG A 57 8.04 -0.10 13.54
C ARG A 57 8.52 -1.50 13.90
N GLU A 58 7.62 -2.32 14.41
CA GLU A 58 7.90 -3.68 14.87
C GLU A 58 7.54 -4.73 13.82
N ALA A 59 8.19 -5.89 13.91
CA ALA A 59 7.86 -7.03 13.06
C ALA A 59 6.44 -7.53 13.38
N THR A 60 5.68 -7.84 12.34
CA THR A 60 4.35 -8.46 12.47
C THR A 60 4.44 -9.98 12.38
N THR A 61 3.35 -10.66 12.76
CA THR A 61 3.19 -12.11 12.55
C THR A 61 2.85 -12.48 11.11
N ARG A 62 2.61 -11.49 10.23
CA ARG A 62 2.24 -11.71 8.83
C ARG A 62 3.51 -11.90 7.98
N VAL A 63 3.45 -12.83 7.03
CA VAL A 63 4.58 -13.14 6.13
C VAL A 63 4.36 -12.50 4.77
N CYS A 64 5.42 -11.96 4.17
CA CYS A 64 5.33 -11.38 2.83
C CYS A 64 4.83 -12.43 1.82
N PRO A 65 3.87 -12.10 0.94
CA PRO A 65 3.38 -13.05 -0.05
C PRO A 65 4.46 -13.50 -1.05
N ARG A 66 5.55 -12.74 -1.22
CA ARG A 66 6.63 -13.00 -2.20
C ARG A 66 7.92 -13.58 -1.61
N CYS A 67 8.13 -13.49 -0.30
CA CYS A 67 9.32 -14.01 0.36
C CYS A 67 9.00 -14.51 1.77
N PRO A 68 9.82 -15.40 2.35
CA PRO A 68 9.55 -15.96 3.68
C PRO A 68 9.79 -14.99 4.84
N GLN A 69 10.01 -13.69 4.57
CA GLN A 69 10.29 -12.71 5.62
C GLN A 69 8.99 -12.18 6.24
N PRO A 70 8.96 -11.95 7.57
CA PRO A 70 7.86 -11.25 8.21
C PRO A 70 7.76 -9.82 7.68
N LEU A 71 6.53 -9.31 7.57
CA LEU A 71 6.27 -7.91 7.27
C LEU A 71 6.51 -7.07 8.51
N THR A 72 7.03 -5.86 8.35
CA THR A 72 7.20 -4.89 9.44
C THR A 72 6.01 -3.94 9.45
N ALA A 73 5.41 -3.70 10.61
CA ALA A 73 4.39 -2.67 10.75
C ALA A 73 4.99 -1.32 10.33
N CYS A 74 4.25 -0.54 9.56
CA CYS A 74 4.73 0.69 8.98
C CYS A 74 3.69 1.80 9.19
N ALA A 75 4.17 2.99 9.55
CA ALA A 75 3.35 4.20 9.53
C ALA A 75 3.63 4.98 8.24
N LEU A 76 2.58 5.53 7.65
CA LEU A 76 2.68 6.34 6.43
C LEU A 76 2.43 7.80 6.78
N ARG A 77 3.35 8.67 6.40
CA ARG A 77 3.19 10.13 6.50
C ARG A 77 3.32 10.75 5.12
N VAL A 78 2.49 11.75 4.84
CA VAL A 78 2.49 12.50 3.57
C VAL A 78 2.51 13.98 3.91
N GLY A 79 3.66 14.62 3.72
CA GLY A 79 3.91 15.97 4.25
C GLY A 79 3.69 16.02 5.77
N ASP A 80 2.79 16.90 6.21
CA ASP A 80 2.41 17.05 7.62
C ASP A 80 1.26 16.13 8.04
N VAL A 81 0.70 15.33 7.12
CA VAL A 81 -0.42 14.43 7.40
C VAL A 81 0.11 13.07 7.84
N ASP A 82 -0.18 12.69 9.08
CA ASP A 82 0.04 11.32 9.58
C ASP A 82 -1.20 10.48 9.27
N LEU A 83 -1.04 9.47 8.41
CA LEU A 83 -2.11 8.54 8.03
C LEU A 83 -2.21 7.34 8.99
N GLY A 84 -1.40 7.35 10.05
CA GLY A 84 -1.46 6.42 11.15
C GLY A 84 -0.79 5.09 10.85
N HIS A 85 -1.18 4.10 11.66
CA HIS A 85 -0.65 2.74 11.63
C HIS A 85 -1.63 1.81 10.94
N GLY A 86 -1.11 0.73 10.35
CA GLY A 86 -1.94 -0.30 9.73
C GLY A 86 -1.37 -0.86 8.44
N PHE A 87 -0.34 -0.20 7.90
CA PHE A 87 0.42 -0.73 6.78
C PHE A 87 1.42 -1.77 7.27
N ALA A 88 1.75 -2.72 6.42
CA ALA A 88 2.82 -3.68 6.68
C ALA A 88 3.79 -3.68 5.49
N ARG A 89 5.08 -3.54 5.73
CA ARG A 89 6.09 -3.36 4.69
C ARG A 89 7.00 -4.58 4.59
N CYS A 90 7.27 -4.99 3.37
CA CYS A 90 8.42 -5.82 3.02
C CYS A 90 9.51 -4.93 2.43
N PRO A 91 10.76 -4.95 2.95
CA PRO A 91 11.84 -4.11 2.43
C PRO A 91 12.18 -4.40 0.95
N ARG A 92 11.79 -5.58 0.44
CA ARG A 92 12.08 -6.02 -0.93
C ARG A 92 10.89 -5.94 -1.89
N HIS A 93 9.67 -6.02 -1.38
CA HIS A 93 8.47 -6.27 -2.19
C HIS A 93 7.38 -5.23 -2.02
N GLY A 94 7.61 -4.21 -1.19
CA GLY A 94 6.73 -3.06 -1.04
C GLY A 94 5.77 -3.17 0.14
N LEU A 95 4.70 -2.40 0.08
CA LEU A 95 3.71 -2.25 1.14
C LEU A 95 2.54 -3.19 0.91
N TRP A 96 2.06 -3.74 2.00
CA TRP A 96 0.79 -4.42 2.14
C TRP A 96 -0.18 -3.46 2.82
N LEU A 97 -1.28 -3.19 2.13
CA LEU A 97 -2.44 -2.46 2.62
C LEU A 97 -3.56 -3.46 2.86
N ASP A 98 -4.16 -3.45 4.03
CA ASP A 98 -5.43 -4.15 4.27
C ASP A 98 -6.56 -3.46 3.51
N GLY A 99 -7.68 -4.16 3.29
CA GLY A 99 -8.80 -3.63 2.51
C GLY A 99 -9.32 -2.29 3.05
N GLY A 100 -9.57 -1.35 2.14
CA GLY A 100 -10.03 0.00 2.48
C GLY A 100 -8.92 0.97 2.88
N GLN A 101 -7.69 0.51 3.15
CA GLN A 101 -6.60 1.41 3.58
C GLN A 101 -6.10 2.30 2.45
N LEU A 102 -6.02 1.81 1.21
CA LEU A 102 -5.60 2.66 0.08
C LEU A 102 -6.62 3.78 -0.14
N GLU A 103 -7.90 3.44 -0.09
CA GLU A 103 -9.01 4.37 -0.22
C GLU A 103 -8.97 5.42 0.89
N HIS A 104 -8.73 5.00 2.13
CA HIS A 104 -8.56 5.90 3.28
C HIS A 104 -7.37 6.87 3.10
N VAL A 105 -6.24 6.37 2.58
CA VAL A 105 -5.06 7.19 2.26
C VAL A 105 -5.42 8.25 1.21
N LEU A 106 -5.99 7.84 0.08
CA LEU A 106 -6.33 8.75 -1.02
C LEU A 106 -7.40 9.76 -0.61
N GLU A 107 -8.42 9.33 0.14
CA GLU A 107 -9.47 10.21 0.66
C GLU A 107 -8.89 11.24 1.63
N THR A 108 -8.05 10.81 2.56
CA THR A 108 -7.44 11.70 3.54
C THR A 108 -6.55 12.72 2.84
N ILE A 109 -5.71 12.30 1.90
CA ILE A 109 -4.85 13.20 1.13
C ILE A 109 -5.69 14.15 0.28
N ALA A 110 -6.73 13.69 -0.41
CA ALA A 110 -7.59 14.55 -1.20
C ALA A 110 -8.25 15.66 -0.35
N ARG A 111 -8.68 15.34 0.87
CA ARG A 111 -9.24 16.32 1.82
C ARG A 111 -8.21 17.37 2.26
N HIS A 112 -6.94 17.00 2.41
CA HIS A 112 -5.88 17.91 2.83
C HIS A 112 -5.27 18.69 1.65
N GLY A 113 -5.17 18.08 0.46
CA GLY A 113 -4.64 18.68 -0.76
C GLY A 113 -5.53 19.81 -1.33
N HIS A 114 -6.83 19.79 -1.03
CA HIS A 114 -7.73 20.90 -1.36
C HIS A 114 -7.47 22.20 -0.57
N MET A 115 -6.60 22.19 0.46
CA MET A 115 -6.14 23.42 1.14
C MET A 115 -4.85 24.03 0.56
N GLY A 116 -4.22 23.40 -0.44
CA GLY A 116 -2.96 23.89 -1.04
C GLY A 116 -3.08 24.55 -2.42
N VAL A 117 -4.22 24.42 -3.10
CA VAL A 117 -4.41 24.93 -4.48
C VAL A 117 -5.58 25.90 -4.53
N GLY A 118 -5.49 26.99 -3.77
CA GLY A 118 -6.51 28.02 -3.74
C GLY A 118 -6.01 29.36 -3.22
N GLY A 119 -5.57 30.24 -4.12
CA GLY A 119 -5.56 31.67 -3.83
C GLY A 119 -4.29 32.42 -4.25
N ARG A 120 -4.13 32.68 -5.55
CA ARG A 120 -3.58 33.95 -6.06
C ARG A 120 -4.13 34.26 -7.46
N GLY A 121 -5.46 34.27 -7.57
CA GLY A 121 -6.15 34.96 -8.66
C GLY A 121 -6.40 36.41 -8.24
N LYS A 122 -5.65 37.34 -8.81
CA LYS A 122 -5.99 38.77 -8.84
C LYS A 122 -6.03 39.16 -10.33
N TRP A 123 -7.21 39.55 -10.80
CA TRP A 123 -7.42 40.33 -12.01
C TRP A 123 -8.15 41.60 -11.57
#